data_AF-A0A2G3A4T4-F1
#
_entry.id   AF-A0A2G3A4T4-F1
#
_cell.length_a   1.000
_cell.length_b   1.000
_cell.length_c   1.000
_cell.angle_alpha   90.00
_cell.angle_beta   90.00
_cell.angle_gamma   90.00
#
_symmetry.space_group_name_H-M   'P 1'
#
loop_
_entity.id
_entity.type
_entity.pdbx_description
1 polymer ?
#
loop_
_entity_poly.entity_id
_entity_poly.type
_entity_poly.pdbx_seq_one_letter_code
_entity_poly.pdbx_strand_id
1 'polypeptide(L)'
;MKKQNQRNSLCETLKKMYFQFYINKSSDKVYTIKKKSPVNLAIQFAHPIYFLSDDKILMRRMLLKKHFELLSIRKQDQKYSPFFMSIITFYS
;
A
#
# COMPACT_ATOMS: atom_id res chain seq x y z
N MET A 1 -33.20 -35.65 12.34
CA MET A 1 -33.11 -34.22 11.97
C MET A 1 -32.49 -33.42 13.12
N LYS A 2 -31.22 -33.01 13.02
CA LYS A 2 -30.61 -31.98 13.88
C LYS A 2 -29.68 -31.12 13.02
N LYS A 3 -30.27 -30.21 12.24
CA LYS A 3 -29.56 -29.09 11.59
C LYS A 3 -29.63 -27.91 12.56
N GLN A 4 -28.49 -27.28 12.82
CA GLN A 4 -28.28 -25.96 13.48
C GLN A 4 -27.36 -26.07 14.71
N ASN A 5 -26.04 -26.04 14.50
CA ASN A 5 -25.12 -25.38 15.45
C ASN A 5 -23.68 -25.16 14.91
N GLN A 6 -23.52 -24.90 13.61
CA GLN A 6 -22.23 -24.53 13.03
C GLN A 6 -22.31 -23.23 12.19
N ARG A 7 -23.26 -22.34 12.49
CA ARG A 7 -23.39 -21.05 11.80
C ARG A 7 -22.71 -19.89 12.53
N ASN A 8 -22.27 -20.09 13.77
CA ASN A 8 -21.80 -19.01 14.64
C ASN A 8 -20.25 -18.94 14.73
N SER A 9 -19.54 -19.29 13.65
CA SER A 9 -18.11 -18.98 13.49
C SER A 9 -17.77 -18.28 12.18
N LEU A 10 -18.73 -18.20 11.24
CA LEU A 10 -18.54 -17.57 9.94
C LEU A 10 -18.57 -16.03 10.01
N CYS A 11 -19.11 -15.45 11.09
CA CYS A 11 -19.28 -14.00 11.22
C CYS A 11 -18.16 -13.27 11.99
N GLU A 12 -17.27 -13.96 12.72
CA GLU A 12 -16.07 -13.32 13.29
C GLU A 12 -14.86 -13.31 12.33
N THR A 13 -14.93 -14.07 11.23
CA THR A 13 -13.90 -14.10 10.16
C THR A 13 -14.14 -13.06 9.05
N LEU A 14 -14.99 -12.06 9.30
CA LEU A 14 -15.37 -11.03 8.31
C LEU A 14 -14.37 -9.88 8.25
N LYS A 15 -13.19 -10.10 7.64
CA LYS A 15 -12.48 -9.02 6.90
C LYS A 15 -11.39 -9.47 5.92
N LYS A 16 -11.48 -10.66 5.33
CA LYS A 16 -10.77 -10.95 4.07
C LYS A 16 -11.76 -10.75 2.93
N MET A 17 -11.85 -9.53 2.40
CA MET A 17 -12.71 -9.25 1.26
C MET A 17 -12.29 -10.15 0.07
N TYR A 18 -13.28 -10.83 -0.51
CA TYR A 18 -13.15 -11.68 -1.70
C TYR A 18 -13.03 -10.89 -3.00
N PHE A 19 -12.91 -9.57 -2.93
CA PHE A 19 -12.85 -8.73 -4.11
C PHE A 19 -11.44 -8.74 -4.68
N GLN A 20 -11.33 -9.17 -5.92
CA GLN A 20 -10.08 -9.32 -6.61
C GLN A 20 -10.12 -8.60 -7.96
N PHE A 21 -8.96 -8.36 -8.58
CA PHE A 21 -8.88 -7.77 -9.90
C PHE A 21 -7.74 -8.36 -10.71
N TYR A 22 -7.83 -8.21 -12.03
CA TYR A 22 -6.71 -8.43 -12.96
C TYR A 22 -6.57 -7.24 -13.90
N ILE A 23 -5.40 -7.10 -14.50
CA ILE A 23 -5.10 -6.04 -15.47
C ILE A 23 -5.34 -6.63 -16.86
N ASN A 24 -6.20 -5.98 -17.65
CA ASN A 24 -6.46 -6.38 -19.03
C ASN A 24 -5.33 -5.90 -19.97
N LYS A 25 -5.31 -6.36 -21.22
CA LYS A 25 -4.39 -5.88 -22.27
C LYS A 25 -4.52 -4.38 -22.53
N SER A 26 -5.70 -3.81 -22.31
CA SER A 26 -5.97 -2.36 -22.36
C SER A 26 -5.50 -1.59 -21.12
N SER A 27 -4.81 -2.25 -20.17
CA SER A 27 -4.32 -1.69 -18.90
C SER A 27 -5.40 -1.40 -17.84
N ASP A 28 -6.66 -1.74 -18.12
CA ASP A 28 -7.77 -1.50 -17.19
C ASP A 28 -7.85 -2.58 -16.09
N LYS A 29 -8.30 -2.16 -14.90
CA LYS A 29 -8.56 -3.07 -13.78
C LYS A 29 -9.97 -3.64 -13.90
N VAL A 30 -10.06 -4.95 -14.15
CA VAL A 30 -11.34 -5.67 -14.18
C VAL A 30 -11.53 -6.40 -12.86
N TYR A 31 -12.61 -6.06 -12.15
CA TYR A 31 -12.90 -6.61 -10.84
C TYR A 31 -13.72 -7.91 -10.91
N THR A 32 -13.42 -8.84 -10.02
CA THR A 32 -14.03 -10.17 -9.97
C THR A 32 -14.08 -10.70 -8.54
N ILE A 33 -15.10 -11.53 -8.28
CA ILE A 33 -15.23 -12.32 -7.04
C ILE A 33 -14.72 -13.76 -7.28
N LYS A 34 -14.54 -14.15 -8.56
CA LYS A 34 -14.07 -15.47 -8.94
C LYS A 34 -12.58 -15.60 -8.66
N LYS A 35 -12.18 -16.74 -8.09
CA LYS A 35 -10.79 -17.08 -7.78
C LYS A 35 -9.88 -17.26 -9.02
N LYS A 36 -10.46 -17.42 -10.21
CA LYS A 36 -9.73 -17.65 -11.47
C LYS A 36 -10.18 -16.63 -12.52
N SER A 37 -9.20 -16.09 -13.24
CA SER A 37 -9.44 -15.17 -14.35
C SER A 37 -9.82 -15.98 -15.59
N PRO A 38 -10.78 -15.54 -16.42
CA PRO A 38 -11.09 -16.20 -17.68
C PRO A 38 -9.90 -16.26 -18.63
N VAL A 39 -8.92 -15.36 -18.45
CA VAL A 39 -7.71 -15.25 -19.29
C VAL A 39 -6.53 -16.02 -18.66
N ASN A 40 -6.74 -16.78 -17.58
CA ASN A 40 -5.67 -17.40 -16.78
C ASN A 40 -4.60 -16.42 -16.28
N LEU A 41 -4.94 -15.14 -16.18
CA LEU A 41 -4.06 -14.12 -15.60
C LEU A 41 -4.04 -14.23 -14.07
N ALA A 42 -2.88 -13.89 -13.49
CA ALA A 42 -2.74 -13.80 -12.04
C ALA A 42 -3.68 -12.73 -11.48
N ILE A 43 -4.47 -13.11 -10.49
CA ILE A 43 -5.44 -12.24 -9.83
C ILE A 43 -4.82 -11.67 -8.54
N GLN A 44 -5.07 -10.39 -8.29
CA GLN A 44 -4.62 -9.68 -7.09
C GLN A 44 -5.82 -9.26 -6.24
N PHE A 45 -5.64 -9.17 -4.92
CA PHE A 45 -6.70 -8.64 -4.04
C PHE A 45 -6.88 -7.14 -4.28
N ALA A 46 -8.13 -6.71 -4.40
CA ALA A 46 -8.49 -5.32 -4.60
C ALA A 46 -8.33 -4.47 -3.33
N HIS A 47 -8.06 -5.12 -2.20
CA HIS A 47 -7.84 -4.44 -0.93
C HIS A 47 -6.37 -4.13 -0.73
N PRO A 48 -6.06 -2.93 -0.21
CA PRO A 48 -4.75 -2.69 0.32
C PRO A 48 -4.50 -3.68 1.46
N ILE A 49 -3.30 -4.26 1.46
CA ILE A 49 -2.83 -5.07 2.58
C ILE A 49 -2.87 -4.18 3.83
N TYR A 50 -3.44 -4.71 4.92
CA TYR A 50 -3.46 -4.02 6.21
C TYR A 50 -2.06 -3.48 6.53
N PHE A 51 -2.00 -2.24 7.01
CA PHE A 51 -0.75 -1.68 7.48
C PHE A 51 -0.29 -2.50 8.68
N LEU A 52 0.70 -3.36 8.46
CA LEU A 52 1.37 -4.05 9.56
C LEU A 52 2.30 -3.05 10.22
N SER A 53 2.16 -2.89 11.53
CA SER A 53 2.99 -2.00 12.35
C SER A 53 4.43 -2.48 12.49
N ASP A 54 4.78 -3.69 12.03
CA ASP A 54 6.13 -4.24 12.16
C ASP A 54 7.15 -3.53 11.25
N ASP A 55 8.11 -2.87 11.90
CA ASP A 55 9.20 -2.11 11.25
C ASP A 55 10.06 -2.95 10.30
N LYS A 56 10.15 -4.27 10.51
CA LYS A 56 10.98 -5.19 9.71
C LYS A 56 10.54 -5.26 8.23
N ILE A 57 9.23 -5.26 7.99
CA ILE A 57 8.68 -5.32 6.62
C ILE A 57 8.79 -3.95 5.95
N LEU A 58 8.64 -2.87 6.73
CA LEU A 58 8.78 -1.49 6.27
C LEU A 58 10.22 -1.21 5.82
N MET A 59 11.23 -1.61 6.59
CA MET A 59 12.65 -1.46 6.23
C MET A 59 12.98 -2.14 4.90
N ARG A 60 12.60 -3.42 4.73
CA ARG A 60 12.82 -4.16 3.48
C ARG A 60 12.15 -3.45 2.29
N ARG A 61 10.93 -2.97 2.47
CA ARG A 61 10.20 -2.23 1.43
C ARG A 61 10.86 -0.88 1.10
N MET A 62 11.38 -0.17 2.09
CA MET A 62 12.11 1.09 1.87
C MET A 62 13.40 0.88 1.10
N LEU A 63 14.20 -0.14 1.45
CA LEU A 63 15.43 -0.47 0.74
C LEU A 63 15.15 -0.78 -0.74
N LEU A 64 14.17 -1.64 -1.03
CA LEU A 64 13.79 -1.96 -2.41
C LEU A 64 13.36 -0.72 -3.19
N LYS A 65 12.51 0.14 -2.60
CA LYS A 65 12.09 1.38 -3.24
C LYS A 65 13.25 2.35 -3.51
N LYS A 66 14.28 2.36 -2.66
CA LYS A 66 15.51 3.13 -2.87
C LYS A 66 16.35 2.56 -4.01
N HIS A 67 16.52 1.23 -4.06
CA HIS A 67 17.30 0.57 -5.12
C HIS A 67 16.70 0.73 -6.52
N PHE A 68 15.37 0.71 -6.65
CA PHE A 68 14.69 0.90 -7.93
C PHE A 68 14.37 2.37 -8.24
N GLU A 69 14.92 3.32 -7.47
CA GLU A 69 14.68 4.77 -7.61
C GLU A 69 13.19 5.17 -7.62
N LEU A 70 12.31 4.29 -7.13
CA LEU A 70 10.86 4.50 -7.04
C LEU A 70 10.47 5.44 -5.89
N LEU A 71 11.39 5.65 -4.96
CA LEU A 71 11.22 6.64 -3.90
C LEU A 71 11.71 7.99 -4.41
N SER A 72 10.81 8.80 -4.97
CA SER A 72 11.08 10.21 -5.20
C SER A 72 11.30 10.87 -3.84
N ILE A 73 12.56 10.93 -3.40
CA ILE A 73 12.93 11.71 -2.22
C ILE A 73 12.67 13.16 -2.63
N ARG A 74 11.60 13.76 -2.08
CA ARG A 74 11.39 15.21 -2.17
C ARG A 74 12.63 15.84 -1.58
N LYS A 75 13.57 16.28 -2.42
CA LYS A 75 14.67 17.11 -1.97
C LYS A 75 13.98 18.31 -1.33
N GLN A 76 14.04 18.42 -0.01
CA GLN A 76 13.71 19.69 0.61
C GLN A 76 14.71 20.65 0.00
N ASP A 77 14.24 21.50 -0.90
CA ASP A 77 14.97 22.69 -1.28
C ASP A 77 15.13 23.47 0.03
N GLN A 78 16.28 23.25 0.69
CA GLN A 78 16.72 24.09 1.78
C GLN A 78 17.05 25.44 1.18
N LYS A 79 16.03 26.20 0.80
CA LYS A 79 16.13 27.63 0.57
C LYS A 79 16.23 28.27 1.95
N TYR A 80 17.39 28.11 2.59
CA TYR A 80 17.80 29.09 3.57
C TYR A 80 17.96 30.39 2.79
N SER A 81 17.00 31.29 2.98
CA SER A 81 17.14 32.66 2.55
C SER A 81 18.39 33.23 3.26
N PRO A 82 19.45 33.64 2.55
CA PRO A 82 20.63 34.24 3.17
C PRO A 82 20.31 35.58 3.87
N PHE A 83 19.08 36.08 3.74
CA PHE A 83 18.64 37.36 4.30
C PHE A 83 18.50 37.36 5.83
N PHE A 84 18.39 36.19 6.47
CA PHE A 84 18.24 36.13 7.94
C PHE A 84 19.56 36.05 8.72
N MET A 85 20.72 35.93 8.05
CA MET A 85 22.03 35.86 8.73
C MET A 85 22.78 37.20 8.74
N SER A 86 22.33 38.22 8.01
CA SER A 86 22.95 39.56 8.03
C SER A 86 22.54 40.44 9.21
N ILE A 87 21.46 40.08 9.93
CA ILE A 87 20.97 40.88 11.06
C ILE A 87 21.78 40.59 12.35
N ILE A 88 22.37 39.40 12.48
CA ILE A 88 23.06 38.99 13.71
C ILE A 88 24.51 39.54 13.79
N THR A 89 25.12 39.92 12.66
CA THR A 89 26.48 40.48 12.65
C THR A 89 26.55 42.00 12.80
N PHE A 90 25.42 42.71 12.86
CA PHE A 90 25.38 44.16 13.06
C PHE A 90 25.13 44.61 14.52
N TYR A 91 24.99 43.65 15.45
CA TYR A 91 24.71 43.91 16.88
C TYR A 91 25.77 43.30 17.83
N SER A 92 27.04 43.31 17.45
CA SER A 92 28.16 43.01 18.36
C SER A 92 29.26 44.05 18.28
#